data_AF-A0A0U5H1I9-F1
#
_entry.id   AF-A0A0U5H1I9-F1
#
_cell.length_a   1.000
_cell.length_b   1.000
_cell.length_c   1.000
_cell.angle_alpha   90.00
_cell.angle_beta   90.00
_cell.angle_gamma   90.00
#
_symmetry.space_group_name_H-M   'P 1'
#
loop_
_entity.id
_entity.type
_entity.pdbx_description
1 polymer ?
#
loop_
_entity_poly.entity_id
_entity_poly.type
_entity_poly.pdbx_seq_one_letter_code
_entity_poly.pdbx_strand_id
1 'polypeptide(L)'
;MGDGYPSDWDSRRRRVYRRDNYHCQRCGRSGGPRGNAELHAHHKTPKSRGGSHELHNLTTVCKSCHEDIHGHPIGGRQSGGTGGSSTQDIDPVAFGIALLLVGLAVFGFVTYSAAQQVLPAGQTETKEHVVDYARVVEDPDGYGRDYEYNVGPPLEVAYTLENTVISPGDRTTLRVTVRNPSDRRLSGAVDVTQVTGWTTDSRRVIEQVQFSLAPGETHTEELTVASGDVAAYAAGYPASADYWVEAYVSTDPYAVTDVDSAVYDRGSLTLTVRKPIHERPGLYWLAFVGAVLAGAAGLAAKRRWAESE
;
A
#
# COMPACT_ATOMS: atom_id res chain seq x y z
N MET A 1 15.34 -33.68 -3.93
CA MET A 1 14.87 -32.31 -3.62
C MET A 1 15.66 -31.84 -2.41
N GLY A 2 16.37 -30.71 -2.49
CA GLY A 2 17.24 -30.24 -1.41
C GLY A 2 16.46 -29.53 -0.31
N ASP A 3 16.93 -29.70 0.92
CA ASP A 3 16.27 -29.27 2.14
C ASP A 3 15.95 -27.76 2.14
N GLY A 4 14.69 -27.43 2.44
CA GLY A 4 14.21 -26.05 2.59
C GLY A 4 13.49 -25.44 1.39
N TYR A 5 12.95 -26.24 0.47
CA TYR A 5 11.98 -25.78 -0.55
C TYR A 5 10.61 -26.43 -0.30
N PRO A 6 9.49 -25.71 -0.52
CA PRO A 6 8.15 -26.27 -0.32
C PRO A 6 7.84 -27.35 -1.36
N SER A 7 6.93 -28.27 -1.02
CA SER A 7 6.56 -29.42 -1.88
C SER A 7 5.99 -29.01 -3.25
N ASP A 8 5.47 -27.79 -3.38
CA ASP A 8 4.89 -27.22 -4.59
C ASP A 8 5.88 -26.38 -5.42
N TRP A 9 7.18 -26.41 -5.11
CA TRP A 9 8.20 -25.56 -5.76
C TRP A 9 8.22 -25.66 -7.30
N ASP A 10 7.95 -26.84 -7.86
CA ASP A 10 7.89 -27.02 -9.32
C ASP A 10 6.66 -26.37 -9.96
N SER A 11 5.55 -26.29 -9.23
CA SER A 11 4.38 -25.52 -9.68
C SER A 11 4.68 -24.02 -9.64
N ARG A 12 5.31 -23.54 -8.55
CA ARG A 12 5.70 -22.14 -8.37
C ARG A 12 6.64 -21.65 -9.46
N ARG A 13 7.72 -22.39 -9.76
CA ARG A 13 8.67 -21.97 -10.80
C ARG A 13 7.99 -21.84 -12.16
N ARG A 14 7.10 -22.78 -12.52
CA ARG A 14 6.38 -22.74 -13.82
C ARG A 14 5.45 -21.54 -13.90
N ARG A 15 4.81 -21.17 -12.78
CA ARG A 15 3.94 -19.98 -12.71
C ARG A 15 4.75 -18.69 -12.88
N VAL A 16 5.92 -18.59 -12.25
CA VAL A 16 6.85 -17.46 -12.43
C VAL A 16 7.33 -17.36 -13.89
N TYR A 17 7.66 -18.48 -14.53
CA TYR A 17 8.05 -18.47 -15.95
C TYR A 17 6.92 -18.00 -16.85
N ARG A 18 5.68 -18.45 -16.63
CA ARG A 18 4.51 -18.00 -17.40
C ARG A 18 4.24 -16.51 -17.21
N ARG A 19 4.28 -16.01 -15.97
CA ARG A 19 4.12 -14.58 -15.64
C ARG A 19 5.12 -13.72 -16.41
N ASP A 20 6.37 -14.18 -16.45
CA ASP A 20 7.48 -13.48 -17.08
C ASP A 20 7.58 -13.78 -18.59
N ASN A 21 6.52 -14.34 -19.18
CA ASN A 21 6.41 -14.74 -20.58
C ASN A 21 7.58 -15.62 -21.08
N TYR A 22 8.17 -16.43 -20.20
CA TYR A 22 9.38 -17.22 -20.46
C TYR A 22 10.60 -16.38 -20.91
N HIS A 23 10.67 -15.11 -20.51
CA HIS A 23 11.82 -14.24 -20.77
C HIS A 23 12.60 -13.98 -19.49
N CYS A 24 13.93 -14.01 -19.59
CA CYS A 24 14.78 -13.57 -18.50
C CYS A 24 14.54 -12.09 -18.20
N GLN A 25 14.18 -11.78 -16.95
CA GLN A 25 13.86 -10.42 -16.50
C GLN A 25 15.10 -9.52 -16.33
N ARG A 26 16.30 -10.05 -16.54
CA ARG A 26 17.57 -9.29 -16.49
C ARG A 26 18.14 -8.99 -17.86
N CYS A 27 18.13 -9.95 -18.79
CA CYS A 27 18.77 -9.81 -20.11
C CYS A 27 17.82 -10.01 -21.30
N GLY A 28 16.53 -10.32 -21.06
CA GLY A 28 15.53 -10.50 -22.10
C GLY A 28 15.60 -11.81 -22.90
N ARG A 29 16.57 -12.70 -22.63
CA ARG A 29 16.68 -13.97 -23.37
C ARG A 29 15.45 -14.86 -23.16
N SER A 30 14.89 -15.36 -24.26
CA SER A 30 13.73 -16.27 -24.26
C SER A 30 14.14 -17.71 -23.95
N GLY A 31 13.37 -18.39 -23.11
CA GLY A 31 13.47 -19.83 -22.84
C GLY A 31 12.15 -20.57 -23.12
N GLY A 32 12.01 -21.78 -22.58
CA GLY A 32 10.78 -22.57 -22.74
C GLY A 32 10.54 -23.00 -24.20
N PRO A 33 9.27 -23.14 -24.64
CA PRO A 33 8.94 -23.64 -25.98
C PRO A 33 9.39 -22.74 -27.16
N ARG A 34 9.77 -21.49 -26.88
CA ARG A 34 10.07 -20.47 -27.90
C ARG A 34 11.52 -19.97 -27.86
N GLY A 35 12.37 -20.55 -27.03
CA GLY A 35 13.76 -20.12 -26.88
C GLY A 35 14.65 -21.19 -26.26
N ASN A 36 15.97 -21.01 -26.33
CA ASN A 36 16.95 -22.00 -25.90
C ASN A 36 17.60 -21.70 -24.54
N ALA A 37 17.13 -20.68 -23.82
CA ALA A 37 17.64 -20.36 -22.49
C ALA A 37 17.10 -21.32 -21.42
N GLU A 38 18.01 -21.86 -20.60
CA GLU A 38 17.65 -22.52 -19.34
C GLU A 38 17.18 -21.45 -18.33
N LEU A 39 15.92 -21.56 -17.89
CA LEU A 39 15.28 -20.58 -16.99
C LEU A 39 15.22 -21.09 -15.56
N HIS A 40 15.57 -20.21 -14.63
CA HIS A 40 15.59 -20.42 -13.18
C HIS A 40 14.66 -19.41 -12.49
N ALA A 41 13.97 -19.84 -11.44
CA ALA A 41 13.24 -18.95 -10.55
C ALA A 41 14.19 -18.46 -9.45
N HIS A 42 14.51 -17.17 -9.48
CA HIS A 42 15.45 -16.54 -8.56
C HIS A 42 14.72 -15.71 -7.51
N HIS A 43 15.19 -15.76 -6.27
CA HIS A 43 14.66 -14.97 -5.17
C HIS A 43 15.21 -13.53 -5.19
N LYS A 44 14.35 -12.51 -5.36
CA LYS A 44 14.71 -11.08 -5.31
C LYS A 44 15.35 -10.72 -3.97
N THR A 45 14.71 -11.13 -2.88
CA THR A 45 15.30 -11.16 -1.53
C THR A 45 15.81 -12.58 -1.28
N PRO A 46 17.12 -12.80 -1.08
CA PRO A 46 17.68 -14.14 -0.89
C PRO A 46 17.07 -14.88 0.32
N LYS A 47 16.97 -16.21 0.22
CA LYS A 47 16.52 -17.07 1.34
C LYS A 47 17.35 -16.85 2.62
N SER A 48 18.67 -16.66 2.48
CA SER A 48 19.59 -16.39 3.59
C SER A 48 19.31 -15.08 4.32
N ARG A 49 18.51 -14.18 3.73
CA ARG A 49 18.06 -12.92 4.32
C ARG A 49 16.55 -12.91 4.59
N GLY A 50 15.93 -14.09 4.74
CA GLY A 50 14.51 -14.23 5.06
C GLY A 50 13.57 -14.11 3.86
N GLY A 51 14.08 -14.21 2.62
CA GLY A 51 13.24 -14.16 1.44
C GLY A 51 12.25 -15.33 1.32
N SER A 52 10.98 -15.02 1.07
CA SER A 52 9.90 -16.00 0.92
C SER A 52 9.99 -16.77 -0.41
N HIS A 53 9.36 -17.95 -0.48
CA HIS A 53 9.16 -18.71 -1.73
C HIS A 53 7.91 -18.26 -2.49
N GLU A 54 7.37 -17.10 -2.18
CA GLU A 54 6.18 -16.56 -2.82
C GLU A 54 6.50 -15.96 -4.19
N LEU A 55 5.53 -15.98 -5.09
CA LEU A 55 5.71 -15.57 -6.48
C LEU A 55 6.23 -14.12 -6.60
N HIS A 56 5.83 -13.23 -5.70
CA HIS A 56 6.26 -11.82 -5.71
C HIS A 56 7.78 -11.69 -5.48
N ASN A 57 8.35 -12.58 -4.65
CA ASN A 57 9.76 -12.63 -4.34
C ASN A 57 10.54 -13.45 -5.39
N LEU A 58 9.87 -14.09 -6.34
CA LEU A 58 10.50 -14.85 -7.40
C LEU A 58 10.52 -14.07 -8.72
N THR A 59 11.61 -14.22 -9.48
CA THR A 59 11.77 -13.66 -10.82
C THR A 59 12.45 -14.66 -11.76
N THR A 60 12.06 -14.65 -13.03
CA THR A 60 12.66 -15.52 -14.04
C THR A 60 14.00 -14.96 -14.49
N VAL A 61 15.07 -15.72 -14.33
CA VAL A 61 16.40 -15.40 -14.87
C VAL A 61 16.94 -16.58 -15.68
N CYS A 62 17.74 -16.30 -16.71
CA CYS A 62 18.48 -17.36 -17.38
C CYS A 62 19.65 -17.84 -16.50
N LYS A 63 20.13 -19.05 -16.73
CA LYS A 63 21.24 -19.66 -15.98
C LYS A 63 22.46 -18.73 -15.83
N SER A 64 22.94 -18.10 -16.91
CA SER A 64 24.09 -17.19 -16.84
C SER A 64 23.83 -15.99 -15.93
N CYS A 65 22.63 -15.39 -16.02
CA CYS A 65 22.24 -14.31 -15.12
C CYS A 65 22.06 -14.78 -13.67
N HIS A 66 21.61 -16.02 -13.46
CA HIS A 66 21.47 -16.61 -12.13
C HIS A 66 22.84 -16.82 -11.46
N GLU A 67 23.81 -17.31 -12.23
CA GLU A 67 25.20 -17.52 -11.79
C GLU A 67 25.92 -16.19 -11.52
N ASP A 68 25.71 -15.17 -12.36
CA ASP A 68 26.23 -13.81 -12.13
C ASP A 68 25.73 -13.24 -10.79
N ILE A 69 24.45 -13.43 -10.46
CA ILE A 69 23.87 -12.91 -9.21
C ILE A 69 24.48 -13.60 -8.00
N HIS A 70 24.78 -14.90 -8.11
CA HIS A 70 25.38 -15.69 -7.02
C HIS A 70 26.91 -15.68 -7.04
N GLY A 71 27.54 -14.93 -7.94
CA GLY A 71 28.95 -14.58 -7.86
C GLY A 71 29.94 -15.65 -8.31
N HIS A 72 29.62 -16.41 -9.37
CA HIS A 72 30.67 -17.17 -10.09
C HIS A 72 31.16 -16.34 -11.29
N PRO A 73 32.41 -15.83 -11.28
CA PRO A 73 32.83 -14.80 -12.22
C PRO A 73 33.30 -15.40 -13.56
N ILE A 74 32.87 -14.81 -14.68
CA ILE A 74 33.69 -14.70 -15.90
C ILE A 74 33.67 -13.25 -16.41
N GLY A 75 34.79 -12.56 -16.15
CA GLY A 75 35.42 -11.60 -17.06
C GLY A 75 34.67 -10.31 -17.43
N GLY A 76 35.06 -9.19 -16.81
CA GLY A 76 34.75 -7.85 -17.32
C GLY A 76 35.48 -6.73 -16.57
N ARG A 77 36.70 -6.39 -17.01
CA ARG A 77 37.47 -5.21 -16.58
C ARG A 77 36.67 -3.92 -16.81
N GLN A 78 36.62 -3.03 -15.82
CA GLN A 78 36.70 -1.59 -16.09
C GLN A 78 37.69 -0.90 -15.15
N SER A 79 38.52 -0.09 -15.78
CA SER A 79 39.68 0.66 -15.32
C SER A 79 39.31 1.81 -14.38
N GLY A 80 40.20 2.05 -13.41
CA GLY A 80 40.14 3.18 -12.50
C GLY A 80 40.26 4.53 -13.18
N GLY A 81 39.59 5.51 -12.58
CA GLY A 81 39.80 6.94 -12.80
C GLY A 81 40.03 7.60 -11.44
N THR A 82 41.30 7.84 -11.13
CA THR A 82 41.73 8.78 -10.09
C THR A 82 41.58 10.21 -10.61
N GLY A 83 40.77 11.02 -9.93
CA GLY A 83 40.61 12.46 -10.19
C GLY A 83 40.99 13.25 -8.95
N GLY A 84 41.90 14.21 -9.12
CA GLY A 84 42.65 14.89 -8.07
C GLY A 84 41.82 15.75 -7.11
N SER A 85 42.28 15.79 -5.86
CA SER A 85 41.86 16.75 -4.84
C SER A 85 42.62 18.06 -5.06
N SER A 86 41.92 19.08 -5.54
CA SER A 86 42.38 20.48 -5.52
C SER A 86 41.67 21.19 -4.37
N THR A 87 42.43 21.69 -3.40
CA THR A 87 41.93 22.56 -2.33
C THR A 87 41.41 23.86 -2.94
N GLN A 88 40.08 24.03 -2.98
CA GLN A 88 39.43 25.28 -3.39
C GLN A 88 39.44 26.26 -2.21
N ASP A 89 40.05 27.44 -2.40
CA ASP A 89 39.86 28.58 -1.50
C ASP A 89 38.41 29.06 -1.62
N ILE A 90 37.62 28.95 -0.54
CA ILE A 90 36.21 29.35 -0.54
C ILE A 90 36.11 30.84 -0.19
N ASP A 91 35.51 31.65 -1.08
CA ASP A 91 35.21 33.07 -0.86
C ASP A 91 34.29 33.23 0.38
N PRO A 92 34.67 34.05 1.38
CA PRO A 92 33.88 34.24 2.60
C PRO A 92 32.48 34.83 2.35
N VAL A 93 32.29 35.63 1.29
CA VAL A 93 30.95 36.15 0.94
C VAL A 93 30.12 35.04 0.32
N ALA A 94 30.65 34.30 -0.66
CA ALA A 94 30.00 33.13 -1.22
C ALA A 94 29.67 32.07 -0.16
N PHE A 95 30.56 31.86 0.81
CA PHE A 95 30.33 30.98 1.95
C PHE A 95 29.20 31.49 2.86
N GLY A 96 29.17 32.79 3.16
CA GLY A 96 28.10 33.42 3.95
C GLY A 96 26.73 33.30 3.27
N ILE A 97 26.66 33.53 1.95
CA ILE A 97 25.43 33.33 1.16
C ILE A 97 25.03 31.86 1.16
N ALA A 98 25.97 30.93 0.99
CA ALA A 98 25.70 29.50 1.02
C ALA A 98 25.12 29.06 2.38
N LEU A 99 25.67 29.54 3.50
CA LEU A 99 25.15 29.28 4.84
C LEU A 99 23.74 29.86 5.03
N LEU A 100 23.47 31.06 4.53
CA LEU A 100 22.13 31.67 4.58
C LEU A 100 21.12 30.83 3.79
N LEU A 101 21.47 30.40 2.58
CA LEU A 101 20.60 29.57 1.75
C LEU A 101 20.33 28.20 2.39
N VAL A 102 21.36 27.57 2.97
CA VAL A 102 21.20 26.34 3.75
C VAL A 102 20.30 26.58 4.96
N GLY A 103 20.50 27.68 5.69
CA GLY A 103 19.67 28.06 6.83
C GLY A 103 18.19 28.25 6.45
N LEU A 104 17.92 28.94 5.34
CA LEU A 104 16.56 29.11 4.80
C LEU A 104 15.96 27.80 4.32
N ALA A 105 16.73 26.92 3.68
CA ALA A 105 16.27 25.61 3.25
C ALA A 105 15.90 24.73 4.44
N VAL A 106 16.76 24.68 5.48
CA VAL A 106 16.48 23.95 6.72
C VAL A 106 15.26 24.54 7.42
N PHE A 107 15.17 25.86 7.55
CA PHE A 107 14.02 26.54 8.14
C PHE A 107 12.72 26.24 7.39
N GLY A 108 12.75 26.30 6.05
CA GLY A 108 11.63 25.95 5.19
C GLY A 108 11.23 24.48 5.36
N PHE A 109 12.20 23.57 5.40
CA PHE A 109 11.96 22.14 5.62
C PHE A 109 11.34 21.85 7.00
N VAL A 110 11.85 22.47 8.07
CA VAL A 110 11.30 22.32 9.42
C VAL A 110 9.89 22.91 9.50
N THR A 111 9.67 24.09 8.90
CA THR A 111 8.35 24.74 8.88
C THR A 111 7.34 23.93 8.05
N TYR A 112 7.76 23.37 6.92
CA TYR A 112 6.95 22.46 6.13
C TYR A 112 6.61 21.19 6.91
N SER A 113 7.60 20.57 7.54
CA SER A 113 7.40 19.37 8.37
C SER A 113 6.47 19.64 9.57
N ALA A 114 6.60 20.82 10.19
CA ALA A 114 5.71 21.29 11.25
C ALA A 114 4.29 21.53 10.74
N ALA A 115 4.15 22.13 9.57
CA ALA A 115 2.88 22.27 8.88
C ALA A 115 2.26 20.90 8.59
N GLN A 116 3.00 19.90 8.12
CA GLN A 116 2.48 18.55 7.86
C GLN A 116 1.97 17.83 9.14
N GLN A 117 2.40 18.22 10.34
CA GLN A 117 1.80 17.69 11.58
C GLN A 117 0.42 18.30 11.88
N VAL A 118 0.15 19.49 11.34
CA VAL A 118 -1.06 20.29 11.59
C VAL A 118 -2.01 20.34 10.39
N LEU A 119 -1.50 20.22 9.17
CA LEU A 119 -2.13 20.60 7.90
C LEU A 119 -1.84 19.55 6.79
N PRO A 120 -2.32 18.31 6.95
CA PRO A 120 -2.97 17.75 5.77
C PRO A 120 -4.38 17.29 6.12
N ALA A 121 -5.39 17.95 5.54
CA ALA A 121 -6.74 17.41 5.52
C ALA A 121 -6.65 16.01 4.91
N GLY A 122 -7.18 14.99 5.59
CA GLY A 122 -7.29 13.71 4.93
C GLY A 122 -8.20 13.84 3.71
N GLN A 123 -8.04 12.90 2.80
CA GLN A 123 -8.74 12.91 1.53
C GLN A 123 -9.79 11.82 1.55
N THR A 124 -10.78 11.95 0.68
CA THR A 124 -11.65 10.84 0.36
C THR A 124 -10.88 9.87 -0.52
N GLU A 125 -10.81 8.60 -0.11
CA GLU A 125 -10.17 7.54 -0.89
C GLU A 125 -11.17 6.40 -1.09
N THR A 126 -11.24 5.90 -2.33
CA THR A 126 -12.11 4.80 -2.73
C THR A 126 -11.27 3.65 -3.29
N LYS A 127 -11.63 2.43 -2.90
CA LYS A 127 -11.15 1.18 -3.52
C LYS A 127 -12.33 0.45 -4.13
N GLU A 128 -12.09 -0.14 -5.29
CA GLU A 128 -13.07 -0.92 -6.04
C GLU A 128 -12.46 -2.26 -6.40
N HIS A 129 -13.25 -3.33 -6.31
CA HIS A 129 -12.88 -4.63 -6.83
C HIS A 129 -14.11 -5.42 -7.25
N VAL A 130 -13.88 -6.43 -8.08
CA VAL A 130 -14.91 -7.38 -8.52
C VAL A 130 -14.79 -8.69 -7.74
N VAL A 131 -15.92 -9.34 -7.51
CA VAL A 131 -16.01 -10.58 -6.75
C VAL A 131 -16.64 -11.63 -7.63
N ASP A 132 -15.80 -12.53 -8.12
CA ASP A 132 -16.22 -13.68 -8.90
C ASP A 132 -16.92 -14.71 -8.02
N TYR A 133 -17.92 -15.36 -8.60
CA TYR A 133 -18.65 -16.46 -8.00
C TYR A 133 -18.81 -17.59 -9.03
N ALA A 134 -18.91 -18.82 -8.54
CA ALA A 134 -19.21 -19.98 -9.37
C ALA A 134 -20.52 -20.61 -8.94
N ARG A 135 -21.10 -21.37 -9.85
CA ARG A 135 -22.18 -22.29 -9.52
C ARG A 135 -21.57 -23.55 -8.96
N VAL A 136 -22.00 -23.92 -7.77
CA VAL A 136 -21.70 -25.21 -7.15
C VAL A 136 -22.54 -26.26 -7.87
N VAL A 137 -21.89 -27.26 -8.44
CA VAL A 137 -22.52 -28.40 -9.12
C VAL A 137 -22.12 -29.70 -8.43
N GLU A 138 -22.91 -30.75 -8.60
CA GLU A 138 -22.50 -32.08 -8.14
C GLU A 138 -21.37 -32.59 -9.04
N ASP A 139 -20.34 -33.17 -8.41
CA ASP A 139 -19.23 -33.80 -9.13
C ASP A 139 -19.76 -35.03 -9.90
N PRO A 140 -19.64 -35.06 -11.25
CA PRO A 140 -20.08 -36.20 -12.06
C PRO A 140 -19.46 -37.54 -11.66
N ASP A 141 -18.25 -37.51 -11.09
CA ASP A 141 -17.50 -38.70 -10.65
C ASP A 141 -17.83 -39.08 -9.19
N GLY A 142 -18.70 -38.32 -8.52
CA GLY A 142 -19.21 -38.63 -7.18
C GLY A 142 -18.22 -38.35 -6.04
N TYR A 143 -17.14 -37.62 -6.29
CA TYR A 143 -16.16 -37.26 -5.25
C TYR A 143 -16.53 -36.02 -4.42
N GLY A 144 -17.63 -35.33 -4.73
CA GLY A 144 -18.13 -34.21 -3.92
C GLY A 144 -18.86 -33.13 -4.72
N ARG A 145 -18.46 -31.88 -4.50
CA ARG A 145 -18.99 -30.70 -5.21
C ARG A 145 -17.91 -30.18 -6.16
N ASP A 146 -18.31 -29.84 -7.38
CA ASP A 146 -17.49 -29.16 -8.37
C ASP A 146 -17.99 -27.71 -8.58
N TYR A 147 -17.21 -26.88 -9.27
CA TYR A 147 -17.50 -25.47 -9.48
C TYR A 147 -17.52 -25.14 -10.97
N GLU A 148 -18.68 -24.70 -11.46
CA GLU A 148 -18.83 -24.12 -12.79
C GLU A 148 -18.49 -22.62 -12.72
N TYR A 149 -17.35 -22.24 -13.28
CA TYR A 149 -16.86 -20.86 -13.35
C TYR A 149 -17.46 -20.09 -14.54
N ASN A 150 -17.35 -18.75 -14.54
CA ASN A 150 -17.87 -17.86 -15.60
C ASN A 150 -19.40 -17.87 -15.74
N VAL A 151 -20.10 -17.98 -14.62
CA VAL A 151 -21.57 -18.12 -14.59
C VAL A 151 -22.33 -16.81 -14.73
N GLY A 152 -21.65 -15.69 -14.91
CA GLY A 152 -22.24 -14.37 -15.12
C GLY A 152 -21.28 -13.23 -14.77
N PRO A 153 -21.72 -11.97 -14.91
CA PRO A 153 -20.97 -10.80 -14.44
C PRO A 153 -20.68 -10.87 -12.94
N PRO A 154 -19.47 -10.53 -12.48
CA PRO A 154 -19.10 -10.58 -11.06
C PRO A 154 -19.81 -9.49 -10.26
N LEU A 155 -19.90 -9.67 -8.94
CA LEU A 155 -20.40 -8.64 -8.04
C LEU A 155 -19.40 -7.49 -7.97
N GLU A 156 -19.86 -6.25 -8.05
CA GLU A 156 -19.01 -5.06 -7.94
C GLU A 156 -19.05 -4.55 -6.50
N VAL A 157 -17.88 -4.39 -5.87
CA VAL A 157 -17.76 -3.90 -4.49
C VAL A 157 -16.83 -2.69 -4.46
N ALA A 158 -17.32 -1.61 -3.87
CA ALA A 158 -16.55 -0.40 -3.62
C ALA A 158 -16.61 -0.06 -2.13
N TYR A 159 -15.51 0.43 -1.57
CA TYR A 159 -15.47 0.96 -0.22
C TYR A 159 -14.69 2.27 -0.21
N THR A 160 -15.23 3.26 0.48
CA THR A 160 -14.76 4.64 0.47
C THR A 160 -14.59 5.15 1.88
N LEU A 161 -13.39 5.64 2.20
CA LEU A 161 -13.11 6.34 3.44
C LEU A 161 -13.18 7.84 3.15
N GLU A 162 -14.16 8.54 3.71
CA GLU A 162 -14.40 9.95 3.41
C GLU A 162 -13.25 10.86 3.83
N ASN A 163 -12.58 10.51 4.92
CA ASN A 163 -11.43 11.23 5.43
C ASN A 163 -10.38 10.25 5.95
N THR A 164 -9.27 10.11 5.23
CA THR A 164 -8.14 9.25 5.59
C THR A 164 -7.30 9.76 6.77
N VAL A 165 -7.53 11.00 7.25
CA VAL A 165 -6.75 11.59 8.36
C VAL A 165 -7.65 12.38 9.30
N ILE A 166 -7.79 11.90 10.54
CA ILE A 166 -8.64 12.53 11.57
C ILE A 166 -7.83 12.87 12.84
N SER A 167 -8.36 13.76 13.68
CA SER A 167 -7.77 14.08 14.99
C SER A 167 -8.46 13.31 16.13
N PRO A 168 -7.84 13.23 17.32
CA PRO A 168 -8.50 12.64 18.49
C PRO A 168 -9.83 13.32 18.80
N GLY A 169 -10.90 12.54 18.92
CA GLY A 169 -12.28 13.01 19.15
C GLY A 169 -13.13 13.09 17.88
N ASP A 170 -12.50 13.07 16.70
CA ASP A 170 -13.19 13.12 15.42
C ASP A 170 -13.74 11.73 15.01
N ARG A 171 -14.58 11.76 13.96
CA ARG A 171 -15.15 10.58 13.31
C ARG A 171 -15.09 10.75 11.79
N THR A 172 -15.01 9.64 11.06
CA THR A 172 -15.10 9.60 9.60
C THR A 172 -16.08 8.51 9.17
N THR A 173 -16.58 8.61 7.94
CA THR A 173 -17.46 7.60 7.35
C THR A 173 -16.62 6.64 6.50
N LEU A 174 -16.85 5.34 6.69
CA LEU A 174 -16.46 4.28 5.76
C LEU A 174 -17.73 3.82 5.05
N ARG A 175 -17.89 4.13 3.77
CA ARG A 175 -19.05 3.74 2.96
C ARG A 175 -18.72 2.49 2.17
N VAL A 176 -19.53 1.45 2.30
CA VAL A 176 -19.44 0.22 1.50
C VAL A 176 -20.58 0.23 0.49
N THR A 177 -20.29 -0.08 -0.76
CA THR A 177 -21.27 -0.14 -1.85
C THR A 177 -21.10 -1.45 -2.59
N VAL A 178 -22.21 -2.17 -2.76
CA VAL A 178 -22.30 -3.46 -3.42
C VAL A 178 -23.29 -3.33 -4.56
N ARG A 179 -22.86 -3.66 -5.77
CA ARG A 179 -23.71 -3.62 -6.96
C ARG A 179 -23.76 -4.99 -7.61
N ASN A 180 -24.96 -5.39 -8.01
CA ASN A 180 -25.21 -6.62 -8.73
C ASN A 180 -25.43 -6.35 -10.22
N PRO A 181 -24.39 -6.44 -11.08
CA PRO A 181 -24.54 -6.31 -12.53
C PRO A 181 -25.05 -7.59 -13.21
N SER A 182 -25.26 -8.69 -12.47
CA SER A 182 -25.71 -9.95 -13.06
C SER A 182 -27.18 -9.92 -13.48
N ASP A 183 -27.59 -10.96 -14.22
CA ASP A 183 -28.96 -11.15 -14.69
C ASP A 183 -29.88 -11.84 -13.66
N ARG A 184 -29.37 -12.12 -12.45
CA ARG A 184 -30.11 -12.81 -11.39
C ARG A 184 -29.99 -12.10 -10.06
N ARG A 185 -30.84 -12.47 -9.12
CA ARG A 185 -30.72 -12.00 -7.74
C ARG A 185 -29.45 -12.59 -7.11
N LEU A 186 -28.66 -11.76 -6.45
CA LEU A 186 -27.51 -12.18 -5.64
C LEU A 186 -27.67 -11.67 -4.21
N SER A 187 -27.47 -12.58 -3.27
CA SER A 187 -27.55 -12.40 -1.83
C SER A 187 -26.27 -12.92 -1.18
N GLY A 188 -25.91 -12.29 -0.07
CA GLY A 188 -24.62 -12.51 0.56
C GLY A 188 -24.32 -11.51 1.67
N ALA A 189 -23.05 -11.40 2.01
CA ALA A 189 -22.57 -10.47 3.03
C ALA A 189 -21.23 -9.85 2.63
N VAL A 190 -20.91 -8.70 3.21
CA VAL A 190 -19.59 -8.06 3.12
C VAL A 190 -19.04 -7.85 4.52
N ASP A 191 -17.93 -8.52 4.83
CA ASP A 191 -17.19 -8.32 6.07
C ASP A 191 -16.27 -7.12 5.93
N VAL A 192 -16.42 -6.16 6.83
CA VAL A 192 -15.54 -4.99 6.92
C VAL A 192 -14.50 -5.27 7.99
N THR A 193 -13.24 -5.40 7.60
CA THR A 193 -12.14 -5.75 8.49
C THR A 193 -11.25 -4.54 8.77
N GLN A 194 -10.99 -4.30 10.05
CA GLN A 194 -10.03 -3.34 10.57
C GLN A 194 -8.76 -4.06 11.01
N VAL A 195 -7.60 -3.52 10.63
CA VAL A 195 -6.28 -4.05 11.05
C VAL A 195 -5.36 -2.97 11.58
N THR A 196 -4.73 -3.20 12.74
CA THR A 196 -3.77 -2.26 13.36
C THR A 196 -2.37 -2.86 13.47
N GLY A 197 -1.35 -2.24 12.89
CA GLY A 197 0.02 -2.77 12.97
C GLY A 197 0.24 -4.04 12.13
N TRP A 198 1.28 -4.81 12.47
CA TRP A 198 1.86 -5.82 11.56
C TRP A 198 1.62 -7.28 11.94
N THR A 199 0.94 -7.56 13.06
CA THR A 199 0.69 -8.93 13.54
C THR A 199 -0.66 -9.45 13.06
N THR A 200 -0.82 -10.76 12.94
CA THR A 200 -2.11 -11.37 12.56
C THR A 200 -3.19 -11.24 13.62
N ASP A 201 -2.81 -10.98 14.88
CA ASP A 201 -3.73 -10.81 16.02
C ASP A 201 -4.41 -9.44 16.05
N SER A 202 -4.01 -8.54 15.15
CA SER A 202 -4.57 -7.20 15.07
C SER A 202 -5.70 -7.06 14.05
N ARG A 203 -6.35 -8.16 13.67
CA ARG A 203 -7.48 -8.16 12.75
C ARG A 203 -8.81 -8.25 13.50
N ARG A 204 -9.77 -7.43 13.08
CA ARG A 204 -11.12 -7.44 13.62
C ARG A 204 -12.14 -7.15 12.53
N VAL A 205 -13.14 -8.02 12.36
CA VAL A 205 -14.36 -7.69 11.62
C VAL A 205 -15.15 -6.69 12.47
N ILE A 206 -15.32 -5.48 11.97
CA ILE A 206 -16.02 -4.41 12.68
C ILE A 206 -17.50 -4.33 12.32
N GLU A 207 -17.88 -4.89 11.17
CA GLU A 207 -19.25 -4.94 10.68
C GLU A 207 -19.41 -6.02 9.61
N GLN A 208 -20.61 -6.58 9.49
CA GLN A 208 -20.97 -7.51 8.44
C GLN A 208 -22.24 -7.03 7.72
N VAL A 209 -22.06 -6.48 6.52
CA VAL A 209 -23.14 -5.87 5.74
C VAL A 209 -23.85 -6.93 4.91
N GLN A 210 -25.09 -7.25 5.26
CA GLN A 210 -25.91 -8.22 4.53
C GLN A 210 -26.55 -7.59 3.29
N PHE A 211 -26.60 -8.32 2.17
CA PHE A 211 -27.25 -7.84 0.94
C PHE A 211 -28.12 -8.92 0.29
N SER A 212 -29.15 -8.47 -0.45
CA SER A 212 -29.99 -9.28 -1.34
C SER A 212 -30.47 -8.40 -2.48
N LEU A 213 -29.75 -8.44 -3.61
CA LEU A 213 -29.84 -7.48 -4.70
C LEU A 213 -30.46 -8.12 -5.94
N ALA A 214 -31.51 -7.52 -6.48
CA ALA A 214 -32.04 -7.82 -7.79
C ALA A 214 -31.02 -7.49 -8.91
N PRO A 215 -31.23 -7.97 -10.15
CA PRO A 215 -30.41 -7.56 -11.30
C PRO A 215 -30.34 -6.03 -11.44
N GLY A 216 -29.13 -5.49 -11.50
CA GLY A 216 -28.85 -4.06 -11.62
C GLY A 216 -28.98 -3.25 -10.32
N GLU A 217 -29.35 -3.86 -9.19
CA GLU A 217 -29.53 -3.18 -7.92
C GLU A 217 -28.19 -2.90 -7.22
N THR A 218 -28.16 -1.78 -6.48
CA THR A 218 -27.02 -1.35 -5.66
C THR A 218 -27.48 -1.16 -4.22
N HIS A 219 -26.70 -1.66 -3.27
CA HIS A 219 -26.84 -1.40 -1.84
C HIS A 219 -25.63 -0.63 -1.32
N THR A 220 -25.88 0.32 -0.43
CA THR A 220 -24.86 1.16 0.19
C THR A 220 -25.08 1.19 1.69
N GLU A 221 -24.02 0.94 2.45
CA GLU A 221 -24.00 0.98 3.91
C GLU A 221 -22.92 1.98 4.38
N GLU A 222 -23.25 2.79 5.38
CA GLU A 222 -22.34 3.80 5.92
C GLU A 222 -21.97 3.48 7.37
N LEU A 223 -20.67 3.24 7.59
CA LEU A 223 -20.12 2.94 8.90
C LEU A 223 -19.43 4.16 9.48
N THR A 224 -19.79 4.52 10.72
CA THR A 224 -19.05 5.57 11.45
C THR A 224 -17.82 4.96 12.11
N VAL A 225 -16.65 5.47 11.76
CA VAL A 225 -15.37 5.10 12.36
C VAL A 225 -14.89 6.23 13.27
N ALA A 226 -14.83 5.97 14.58
CA ALA A 226 -14.36 6.94 15.56
C ALA A 226 -12.85 6.83 15.80
N SER A 227 -12.19 7.98 15.99
CA SER A 227 -10.75 8.03 16.26
C SER A 227 -10.35 7.24 17.52
N GLY A 228 -11.25 7.18 18.51
CA GLY A 228 -11.04 6.50 19.79
C GLY A 228 -10.94 4.99 19.64
N ASP A 229 -11.75 4.38 18.78
CA ASP A 229 -11.74 2.93 18.55
C ASP A 229 -10.43 2.51 17.89
N VAL A 230 -9.96 3.30 16.91
CA VAL A 230 -8.67 3.09 16.24
C VAL A 230 -7.52 3.19 17.24
N ALA A 231 -7.51 4.23 18.09
CA ALA A 231 -6.44 4.44 19.05
C ALA A 231 -6.41 3.41 20.18
N ALA A 232 -7.60 3.00 20.67
CA ALA A 232 -7.71 1.95 21.67
C ALA A 232 -7.12 0.63 21.16
N TYR A 233 -7.39 0.31 19.90
CA TYR A 233 -6.92 -0.93 19.29
C TYR A 233 -5.46 -0.86 18.82
N ALA A 234 -4.96 0.31 18.42
CA ALA A 234 -3.54 0.55 18.10
C ALA A 234 -2.65 0.80 19.34
N ALA A 235 -3.21 0.75 20.55
CA ALA A 235 -2.54 1.00 21.82
C ALA A 235 -1.93 2.42 21.98
N GLY A 236 -2.56 3.44 21.41
CA GLY A 236 -2.21 4.85 21.63
C GLY A 236 -2.08 5.69 20.37
N TYR A 237 -1.61 6.93 20.53
CA TYR A 237 -1.44 7.89 19.43
C TYR A 237 0.04 8.09 19.05
N PRO A 238 0.35 8.38 17.77
CA PRO A 238 -0.55 8.34 16.63
C PRO A 238 -0.99 6.90 16.35
N ALA A 239 -2.20 6.74 15.83
CA ALA A 239 -2.76 5.44 15.50
C ALA A 239 -2.97 5.34 14.00
N SER A 240 -2.85 4.14 13.45
CA SER A 240 -3.23 3.86 12.07
C SER A 240 -3.98 2.53 12.02
N ALA A 241 -5.05 2.49 11.23
CA ALA A 241 -5.76 1.26 10.92
C ALA A 241 -5.99 1.14 9.42
N ASP A 242 -5.75 -0.05 8.90
CA ASP A 242 -6.09 -0.43 7.55
C ASP A 242 -7.50 -1.05 7.53
N TYR A 243 -8.29 -0.63 6.54
CA TYR A 243 -9.62 -1.17 6.29
C TYR A 243 -9.65 -1.87 4.94
N TRP A 244 -10.23 -3.06 4.91
CA TRP A 244 -10.59 -3.73 3.67
C TRP A 244 -11.91 -4.44 3.84
N VAL A 245 -12.49 -4.87 2.72
CA VAL A 245 -13.76 -5.58 2.72
C VAL A 245 -13.63 -6.91 1.99
N GLU A 246 -14.38 -7.89 2.48
CA GLU A 246 -14.45 -9.24 1.92
C GLU A 246 -15.92 -9.58 1.67
N ALA A 247 -16.30 -9.73 0.40
CA ALA A 247 -17.66 -10.08 0.03
C ALA A 247 -17.81 -11.58 -0.20
N TYR A 248 -18.96 -12.10 0.22
CA TYR A 248 -19.38 -13.48 0.11
C TYR A 248 -20.73 -13.53 -0.60
N VAL A 249 -20.88 -14.42 -1.58
CA VAL A 249 -22.15 -14.73 -2.25
C VAL A 249 -22.66 -16.06 -1.71
N SER A 250 -23.91 -16.09 -1.27
CA SER A 250 -24.56 -17.26 -0.64
C SER A 250 -25.87 -17.66 -1.32
N THR A 251 -26.10 -17.18 -2.55
CA THR A 251 -27.33 -17.48 -3.31
C THR A 251 -27.24 -18.85 -3.95
N ASP A 252 -27.95 -19.86 -3.46
CA ASP A 252 -27.95 -21.19 -4.06
C ASP A 252 -28.31 -21.17 -5.57
N PRO A 253 -27.60 -21.91 -6.44
CA PRO A 253 -26.42 -22.76 -6.20
C PRO A 253 -25.06 -22.02 -6.26
N TYR A 254 -25.05 -20.69 -6.25
CA TYR A 254 -23.86 -19.86 -6.38
C TYR A 254 -23.11 -19.65 -5.05
N ALA A 255 -21.79 -19.80 -5.11
CA ALA A 255 -20.87 -19.52 -4.01
C ALA A 255 -19.63 -18.77 -4.53
N VAL A 256 -19.00 -17.97 -3.67
CA VAL A 256 -17.71 -17.33 -3.99
C VAL A 256 -16.62 -18.38 -4.11
N THR A 257 -15.86 -18.30 -5.21
CA THR A 257 -14.75 -19.23 -5.49
C THR A 257 -13.41 -18.79 -4.96
N ASP A 258 -13.32 -17.55 -4.47
CA ASP A 258 -12.05 -16.92 -4.13
C ASP A 258 -12.03 -16.50 -2.66
N VAL A 259 -11.92 -17.49 -1.78
CA VAL A 259 -11.77 -17.27 -0.34
C VAL A 259 -10.29 -17.16 0.06
N ASP A 260 -9.35 -17.75 -0.71
CA ASP A 260 -7.95 -17.86 -0.28
C ASP A 260 -6.90 -17.22 -1.21
N SER A 261 -7.22 -16.82 -2.45
CA SER A 261 -6.21 -16.38 -3.44
C SER A 261 -6.23 -14.89 -3.79
N ALA A 262 -7.32 -14.16 -3.52
CA ALA A 262 -7.46 -12.72 -3.77
C ALA A 262 -7.18 -11.80 -2.57
N VAL A 263 -6.85 -12.34 -1.39
CA VAL A 263 -6.64 -11.53 -0.17
C VAL A 263 -5.44 -10.56 -0.29
N TYR A 264 -4.47 -10.84 -1.17
CA TYR A 264 -3.23 -10.05 -1.24
C TYR A 264 -3.24 -8.87 -2.23
N ASP A 265 -4.28 -8.68 -3.04
CA ASP A 265 -4.28 -7.66 -4.12
C ASP A 265 -5.46 -6.66 -4.07
N ARG A 266 -6.35 -6.73 -3.06
CA ARG A 266 -7.52 -5.83 -2.96
C ARG A 266 -7.20 -4.43 -2.43
N GLY A 267 -5.99 -4.20 -1.93
CA GLY A 267 -5.57 -2.93 -1.31
C GLY A 267 -6.31 -2.63 0.00
N SER A 268 -5.68 -1.87 0.89
CA SER A 268 -6.35 -1.33 2.09
C SER A 268 -6.64 0.16 1.91
N LEU A 269 -7.61 0.66 2.66
CA LEU A 269 -7.76 2.08 2.96
C LEU A 269 -7.14 2.34 4.33
N THR A 270 -6.13 3.20 4.38
CA THR A 270 -5.47 3.52 5.65
C THR A 270 -6.10 4.77 6.27
N LEU A 271 -6.65 4.63 7.48
CA LEU A 271 -7.03 5.74 8.34
C LEU A 271 -5.86 6.06 9.29
N THR A 272 -5.42 7.31 9.28
CA THR A 272 -4.43 7.82 10.23
C THR A 272 -5.09 8.73 11.26
N VAL A 273 -4.90 8.42 12.54
CA VAL A 273 -5.29 9.28 13.65
C VAL A 273 -4.06 9.98 14.22
N ARG A 274 -4.08 11.30 14.16
CA ARG A 274 -2.96 12.13 14.61
C ARG A 274 -2.79 12.10 16.13
N LYS A 275 -1.61 12.50 16.60
CA LYS A 275 -1.43 12.84 18.02
C LYS A 275 -2.38 13.95 18.48
N PRO A 276 -2.70 14.03 19.79
CA PRO A 276 -3.35 15.20 20.37
C PRO A 276 -2.61 16.49 19.99
N ILE A 277 -3.35 17.58 19.76
CA ILE A 277 -2.78 18.83 19.21
C ILE A 277 -1.62 19.38 20.05
N HIS A 278 -1.69 19.25 21.38
CA HIS A 278 -0.66 19.69 22.32
C HIS A 278 0.61 18.82 22.32
N GLU A 279 0.56 17.61 21.75
CA GLU A 279 1.72 16.74 21.62
C GLU A 279 2.43 16.88 20.26
N ARG A 280 1.99 17.83 19.42
CA ARG A 280 2.55 18.05 18.09
C ARG A 280 3.64 19.12 18.16
N PRO A 281 4.94 18.77 18.10
CA PRO A 281 6.02 19.75 18.19
C PRO A 281 5.94 20.82 17.08
N GLY A 282 5.37 20.46 15.92
CA GLY A 282 5.12 21.39 14.83
C GLY A 282 4.20 22.56 15.20
N LEU A 283 3.25 22.37 16.12
CA LEU A 283 2.39 23.45 16.57
C LEU A 283 3.19 24.57 17.25
N TYR A 284 4.11 24.21 18.14
CA TYR A 284 4.96 25.16 18.86
C TYR A 284 5.91 25.88 17.91
N TRP A 285 6.46 25.16 16.92
CA TRP A 285 7.28 25.76 15.88
C TRP A 285 6.49 26.80 15.06
N LEU A 286 5.28 26.47 14.61
CA LEU A 286 4.45 27.39 13.83
C LEU A 286 4.01 28.60 14.65
N ALA A 287 3.69 28.42 15.93
CA ALA A 287 3.37 29.52 16.85
C ALA A 287 4.58 30.45 17.04
N PHE A 288 5.79 29.88 17.21
CA PHE A 288 7.02 30.64 17.28
C PHE A 288 7.29 31.46 16.01
N VAL A 289 7.20 30.82 14.83
CA VAL A 289 7.37 31.49 13.55
C VAL A 289 6.33 32.62 13.38
N GLY A 290 5.07 32.37 13.73
CA GLY A 290 4.02 33.39 13.70
C GLY A 290 4.31 34.59 14.62
N ALA A 291 4.77 34.33 15.84
CA ALA A 291 5.14 35.39 16.79
C ALA A 291 6.33 36.24 16.29
N VAL A 292 7.35 35.61 15.70
CA VAL A 292 8.51 36.31 15.11
C VAL A 292 8.07 37.20 13.95
N LEU A 293 7.23 36.69 13.04
CA LEU A 293 6.72 37.45 11.89
C LEU A 293 5.85 38.63 12.33
N ALA A 294 4.96 38.43 13.31
CA ALA A 294 4.12 39.50 13.86
C ALA A 294 4.96 40.59 14.55
N GLY A 295 5.98 40.20 15.32
CA GLY A 295 6.92 41.14 15.95
C GLY A 295 7.69 41.96 14.93
N ALA A 296 8.22 41.33 13.87
CA ALA A 296 8.91 42.01 12.78
C ALA A 296 7.99 43.01 12.05
N ALA A 297 6.74 42.62 11.78
CA ALA A 297 5.75 43.51 11.17
C ALA A 297 5.42 44.72 12.07
N GLY A 298 5.29 44.52 13.38
CA GLY A 298 5.05 45.60 14.35
C GLY A 298 6.21 46.59 14.44
N LEU A 299 7.45 46.10 14.45
CA LEU A 299 8.67 46.93 14.40
C LEU A 299 8.75 47.74 13.11
N ALA A 300 8.44 47.13 11.96
CA ALA A 300 8.41 47.82 10.68
C ALA A 300 7.32 48.91 10.64
N ALA A 301 6.13 48.63 11.16
CA ALA A 301 5.05 49.62 11.25
C ALA A 301 5.42 50.81 12.15
N LYS A 302 6.03 50.55 13.32
CA LYS A 302 6.50 51.61 14.23
C LYS A 302 7.56 52.50 13.57
N ARG A 303 8.50 51.90 12.84
CA ARG A 303 9.55 52.64 12.13
C ARG A 303 8.97 53.54 11.04
N ARG A 304 8.01 53.05 10.26
CA ARG A 304 7.31 53.86 9.23
C ARG A 304 6.51 55.02 9.85
N TRP A 305 5.94 54.83 11.03
CA TRP A 305 5.23 55.90 11.75
C TRP A 305 6.20 56.98 12.25
N ALA A 306 7.33 56.59 12.83
CA ALA A 306 8.37 57.53 13.28
C ALA A 306 9.09 58.28 12.13
N GLU A 307 9.13 57.71 10.92
CA GLU A 307 9.65 58.38 9.71
C GLU A 307 8.61 59.31 9.05
N SER A 308 7.34 59.28 9.50
CA SER A 308 6.24 60.12 9.00
C SER A 308 5.92 61.33 9.90
N GLU A 309 6.54 61.42 11.08
CA GLU A 309 6.56 62.59 11.97
C GLU A 309 7.79 63.47 11.69
#